data_AF-A0A4Q1RRG7-F1
#
_entry.id   AF-A0A4Q1RRG7-F1
#
_cell.length_a   1.000
_cell.length_b   1.000
_cell.length_c   1.000
_cell.angle_alpha   90.00
_cell.angle_beta   90.00
_cell.angle_gamma   90.00
#
_symmetry.space_group_name_H-M   'P 1'
#
loop_
_entity.id
_entity.type
_entity.pdbx_description
1 polymer ?
#
loop_
_entity_poly.entity_id
_entity_poly.type
_entity_poly.pdbx_seq_one_letter_code
_entity_poly.pdbx_strand_id
1 'polypeptide(L)'
;MANNSQRPVQAAPLEMLQICVALRRDLEDITAVAVRQALADGAIWKDVAKVMGAAESTLKTNYSRERVDKMLKARMERGPARPRQPAVPKNLGGATPSSAHPLLPGQAGYPLSCALSYLRRTSKNTVGSLAYLTGVSASYIYRITSGERTPTWEVTKRFALACEADPEDLMFLWNRAHSLQTPPARNYAEAVRTLQAALRGMYLAASSPDLPRLRKTTHLTARAAEALLVISTDAVPTDYYLRWPVVRDLTTALRGDQQAIRPLWEHLRSLPPAADHGSDGEGPSWPAAAFG
;
A
#
# COMPACT_ATOMS: atom_id res chain seq x y z
N MET A 1 16.53 53.70 21.01
CA MET A 1 15.47 52.80 20.52
C MET A 1 16.13 51.72 19.68
N ALA A 2 16.38 50.54 20.27
CA ALA A 2 16.91 49.38 19.55
C ALA A 2 15.84 48.29 19.60
N ASN A 3 15.37 47.89 18.42
CA ASN A 3 14.20 47.06 18.20
C ASN A 3 14.54 45.60 18.51
N ASN A 4 13.85 45.03 19.49
CA ASN A 4 14.01 43.66 19.97
C ASN A 4 13.36 42.70 18.96
N SER A 5 14.14 42.17 18.01
CA SER A 5 13.67 41.22 17.01
C SER A 5 13.36 39.86 17.65
N GLN A 6 12.09 39.66 18.02
CA GLN A 6 11.53 38.36 18.35
C GLN A 6 11.70 37.40 17.16
N ARG A 7 12.61 36.43 17.29
CA ARG A 7 12.63 35.25 16.42
C ARG A 7 11.34 34.46 16.63
N PRO A 8 10.61 34.09 15.57
CA PRO A 8 9.45 33.22 15.69
C PRO A 8 9.92 31.86 16.21
N VAL A 9 9.44 31.47 17.39
CA VAL A 9 9.63 30.12 17.94
C VAL A 9 9.06 29.14 16.91
N GLN A 10 9.92 28.31 16.32
CA GLN A 10 9.49 27.25 15.40
C GLN A 10 8.41 26.40 16.09
N ALA A 11 7.28 26.15 15.45
CA ALA A 11 6.13 25.46 16.06
C ALA A 11 6.38 23.96 16.38
N ALA A 12 7.42 23.37 15.80
CA ALA A 12 7.71 21.93 15.89
C ALA A 12 8.03 21.39 17.30
N PRO A 13 8.79 22.07 18.20
CA PRO A 13 9.10 21.56 19.53
C PRO A 13 7.88 21.61 20.47
N LEU A 14 7.03 22.63 20.30
CA LEU A 14 5.81 22.79 21.11
C LEU A 14 4.75 21.75 20.75
N GLU A 15 4.62 21.41 19.47
CA GLU A 15 3.73 20.33 19.01
C GLU A 15 4.17 18.97 19.57
N MET A 16 5.47 18.67 19.58
CA MET A 16 5.98 17.43 20.16
C MET A 16 5.69 17.35 21.67
N LEU A 17 5.87 18.46 22.40
CA LEU A 17 5.51 18.52 23.82
C LEU A 17 4.00 18.34 24.05
N GLN A 18 3.15 18.90 23.19
CA GLN A 18 1.70 18.68 23.26
C GLN A 18 1.32 17.21 23.04
N ILE A 19 1.99 16.52 22.12
CA ILE A 19 1.80 15.08 21.88
C ILE A 19 2.24 14.27 23.11
N CYS A 20 3.40 14.58 23.69
CA CYS A 20 3.88 13.90 24.90
C CYS A 20 2.92 14.11 26.09
N VAL A 21 2.37 15.32 26.24
CA VAL A 21 1.38 15.62 27.29
C VAL A 21 0.06 14.88 27.04
N ALA A 22 -0.39 14.79 25.79
CA ALA A 22 -1.59 14.04 25.43
C ALA A 22 -1.42 12.53 25.71
N LEU A 23 -0.29 11.94 25.30
CA LEU A 23 0.03 10.53 25.57
C LEU A 23 0.11 10.23 27.07
N ARG A 24 0.67 11.13 27.87
CA ARG A 24 0.72 10.98 29.32
C ARG A 24 -0.68 10.91 29.94
N ARG A 25 -1.59 11.80 29.50
CA ARG A 25 -2.98 11.82 29.96
C ARG A 25 -3.75 10.56 29.54
N ASP A 26 -3.51 10.06 28.33
CA ASP A 26 -4.12 8.81 27.86
C ASP A 26 -3.63 7.59 28.66
N LEU A 27 -2.34 7.56 29.01
CA LEU A 27 -1.78 6.55 29.89
C LEU A 27 -2.41 6.63 31.28
N GLU A 28 -2.57 7.83 31.86
CA GLU A 28 -3.27 8.04 33.14
C GLU A 28 -4.71 7.53 33.09
N ASP A 29 -5.44 7.76 32.00
CA ASP A 29 -6.80 7.26 31.80
C ASP A 29 -6.86 5.73 31.74
N ILE A 30 -5.92 5.08 31.05
CA ILE A 30 -5.82 3.62 30.97
C ILE A 30 -5.45 3.02 32.33
N THR A 31 -4.48 3.62 33.02
CA THR A 31 -4.07 3.21 34.36
C THR A 31 -5.23 3.29 35.34
N ALA A 32 -6.05 4.34 35.28
CA ALA A 32 -7.23 4.46 36.14
C ALA A 32 -8.26 3.35 35.91
N VAL A 33 -8.53 3.00 34.64
CA VAL A 33 -9.42 1.88 34.31
C VAL A 33 -8.85 0.56 34.82
N ALA A 34 -7.55 0.31 34.60
CA ALA A 34 -6.88 -0.90 35.04
C ALA A 34 -6.89 -1.05 36.57
N VAL A 35 -6.68 0.04 37.32
CA VAL A 35 -6.78 0.05 38.79
C VAL A 35 -8.20 -0.30 39.24
N ARG A 36 -9.23 0.27 38.60
CA ARG A 36 -10.64 -0.02 38.96
C ARG A 36 -11.03 -1.45 38.61
N GLN A 37 -10.55 -1.97 37.49
CA GLN A 37 -10.78 -3.35 37.09
C GLN A 37 -10.15 -4.32 38.09
N ALA A 38 -8.88 -4.11 38.44
CA ALA A 38 -8.18 -4.94 39.43
C ALA A 38 -8.92 -4.97 40.79
N LEU A 39 -9.42 -3.82 41.26
CA LEU A 39 -10.20 -3.76 42.51
C LEU A 39 -11.57 -4.44 42.40
N ALA A 40 -12.22 -4.39 41.23
CA ALA A 40 -13.47 -5.09 40.98
C ALA A 40 -13.27 -6.62 40.94
N ASP A 41 -12.11 -7.06 40.46
CA ASP A 41 -11.69 -8.47 40.41
C ASP A 41 -11.12 -8.98 41.75
N GLY A 42 -11.25 -8.19 42.83
CA GLY A 42 -10.92 -8.59 44.20
C GLY A 42 -9.50 -8.27 44.66
N ALA A 43 -8.69 -7.54 43.88
CA ALA A 43 -7.40 -7.06 44.36
C ALA A 43 -7.57 -6.07 45.53
N ILE A 44 -6.64 -6.11 46.48
CA ILE A 44 -6.61 -5.15 47.59
C ILE A 44 -5.70 -3.96 47.26
N TRP A 45 -6.01 -2.79 47.83
CA TRP A 45 -5.25 -1.55 47.59
C TRP A 45 -3.75 -1.68 47.84
N LYS A 46 -3.34 -2.56 48.76
CA LYS A 46 -1.94 -2.85 49.08
C LYS A 46 -1.17 -3.42 47.89
N ASP A 47 -1.80 -4.31 47.12
CA ASP A 47 -1.16 -4.95 45.96
C ASP A 47 -1.07 -3.97 44.79
N VAL A 48 -2.12 -3.16 44.59
CA VAL A 48 -2.11 -2.08 43.59
C VAL A 48 -1.06 -1.02 43.94
N ALA A 49 -0.93 -0.64 45.21
CA ALA A 49 0.09 0.27 45.72
C ALA A 49 1.51 -0.23 45.43
N LYS A 50 1.76 -1.53 45.65
CA LYS A 50 3.03 -2.18 45.36
C LYS A 50 3.37 -2.14 43.87
N VAL A 51 2.41 -2.40 42.99
CA VAL A 51 2.60 -2.37 41.52
C VAL A 51 2.82 -0.93 41.02
N MET A 52 2.09 0.03 41.58
CA MET A 52 2.16 1.45 41.17
C MET A 52 3.31 2.23 41.81
N GLY A 53 4.00 1.67 42.81
CA GLY A 53 5.04 2.37 43.56
C GLY A 53 4.53 3.59 44.33
N ALA A 54 3.26 3.60 44.73
CA ALA A 54 2.59 4.75 45.34
C ALA A 54 1.93 4.37 46.68
N ALA A 55 1.75 5.35 47.57
CA ALA A 55 1.09 5.12 48.86
C ALA A 55 -0.41 4.80 48.67
N GLU A 56 -0.96 3.90 49.49
CA GLU A 56 -2.37 3.51 49.42
C GLU A 56 -3.32 4.70 49.60
N SER A 57 -2.99 5.64 50.47
CA SER A 57 -3.76 6.86 50.69
C SER A 57 -3.86 7.70 49.41
N THR A 58 -2.75 7.85 48.69
CA THR A 58 -2.68 8.56 47.40
C THR A 58 -3.50 7.87 46.33
N LEU A 59 -3.50 6.53 46.28
CA LEU A 59 -4.28 5.77 45.31
C LEU A 59 -5.79 5.84 45.57
N LYS A 60 -6.22 5.75 46.84
CA LYS A 60 -7.65 5.87 47.22
C LYS A 60 -8.23 7.23 46.85
N THR A 61 -7.45 8.30 47.00
CA THR A 61 -7.87 9.67 46.66
C THR A 61 -7.87 9.93 45.15
N ASN A 62 -6.89 9.39 44.41
CA ASN A 62 -6.74 9.66 42.98
C ASN A 62 -7.57 8.73 42.08
N TYR A 63 -7.88 7.51 42.54
CA TYR A 63 -8.59 6.48 41.77
C TYR A 63 -9.92 6.06 42.42
N SER A 64 -10.58 6.98 43.13
CA SER A 64 -11.95 6.77 43.60
C SER A 64 -12.92 6.56 42.44
N ARG A 65 -14.02 5.82 42.66
CA ARG A 65 -15.00 5.50 41.62
C ARG A 65 -15.52 6.77 40.92
N GLU A 66 -15.94 7.75 41.70
CA GLU A 66 -16.44 9.04 41.22
C GLU A 66 -15.41 9.81 40.37
N ARG A 67 -14.14 9.76 40.77
CA ARG A 67 -13.07 10.48 40.06
C ARG A 67 -12.72 9.80 38.75
N VAL A 68 -12.68 8.47 38.72
CA VAL A 68 -12.46 7.71 37.47
C VAL A 68 -13.65 7.86 36.53
N ASP A 69 -14.89 7.85 37.02
CA ASP A 69 -16.09 8.09 36.21
C ASP A 69 -16.08 9.51 35.60
N LYS A 70 -15.68 10.52 36.38
CA LYS A 70 -15.48 11.88 35.88
C LYS A 70 -14.38 11.97 34.83
N MET A 71 -13.30 11.20 35.00
CA MET A 71 -12.17 11.16 34.08
C MET A 71 -12.55 10.48 32.75
N LEU A 72 -13.32 9.40 32.82
CA LEU A 72 -13.86 8.69 31.66
C LEU A 72 -14.89 9.54 30.91
N LYS A 73 -15.77 10.26 31.61
CA LYS A 73 -16.70 11.22 30.99
C LYS A 73 -15.94 12.34 30.26
N ALA A 74 -14.93 12.92 30.91
CA ALA A 74 -14.06 13.90 30.28
C ALA A 74 -13.28 13.35 29.08
N ARG A 75 -12.97 12.04 29.05
CA ARG A 75 -12.36 11.37 27.89
C ARG A 75 -13.36 11.17 26.75
N MET A 76 -14.60 10.79 27.05
CA MET A 76 -15.66 10.66 26.04
C MET A 76 -15.96 12.01 25.37
N GLU A 77 -15.94 13.10 26.13
CA GLU A 77 -16.12 14.47 25.62
C GLU A 77 -14.93 14.98 24.80
N ARG A 78 -13.70 14.58 25.16
CA ARG A 78 -12.46 14.94 24.43
C ARG A 78 -12.25 14.11 23.16
N GLY A 79 -12.83 12.92 23.07
CA GLY A 79 -12.51 11.92 22.05
C GLY A 79 -11.13 11.27 22.26
N PRO A 80 -10.78 10.21 21.51
CA PRO A 80 -9.45 9.61 21.60
C PRO A 80 -8.40 10.67 21.27
N ALA A 81 -7.27 10.70 21.99
CA ALA A 81 -6.15 11.54 21.60
C ALA A 81 -5.62 11.03 20.26
N ARG A 82 -6.20 11.54 19.17
CA ARG A 82 -5.57 11.43 17.86
C ARG A 82 -4.22 12.12 18.02
N PRO A 83 -3.09 11.47 17.70
CA PRO A 83 -1.92 12.23 17.31
C PRO A 83 -2.40 13.11 16.16
N ARG A 84 -2.56 14.42 16.41
CA ARG A 84 -2.75 15.37 15.32
C ARG A 84 -1.47 15.22 14.50
N GLN A 85 -1.65 14.73 13.28
CA GLN A 85 -0.58 14.73 12.30
C GLN A 85 0.07 16.11 12.33
N PRO A 86 1.40 16.22 12.27
CA PRO A 86 2.02 17.51 11.99
C PRO A 86 1.30 18.10 10.78
N ALA A 87 0.92 19.37 10.90
CA ALA A 87 0.23 20.06 9.82
C ALA A 87 1.14 20.03 8.60
N VAL A 88 0.90 19.06 7.71
CA VAL A 88 1.46 19.06 6.37
C VAL A 88 0.95 20.37 5.76
N PRO A 89 1.83 21.25 5.25
CA PRO A 89 1.38 22.51 4.67
C PRO A 89 0.33 22.18 3.62
N LYS A 90 -0.86 22.79 3.80
CA LYS A 90 -1.99 22.67 2.89
C LYS A 90 -1.53 23.10 1.50
N ASN A 91 -1.19 22.13 0.65
CA ASN A 91 -1.34 22.34 -0.77
C ASN A 91 -2.84 22.28 -1.05
N LEU A 92 -3.36 23.41 -1.54
CA LEU A 92 -4.72 23.61 -1.98
C LEU A 92 -5.13 22.53 -2.99
N GLY A 93 -6.24 21.84 -2.72
CA GLY A 93 -6.85 20.88 -3.63
C GLY A 93 -7.70 19.87 -2.86
N GLY A 94 -8.99 20.16 -2.73
CA GLY A 94 -9.90 19.51 -1.79
C GLY A 94 -10.14 18.01 -2.00
N ALA A 95 -10.22 17.30 -0.87
CA ALA A 95 -11.13 16.19 -0.67
C ALA A 95 -11.36 16.05 0.85
N THR A 96 -12.62 16.10 1.26
CA THR A 96 -13.12 15.96 2.63
C THR A 96 -12.76 14.60 3.24
N PRO A 97 -12.73 14.46 4.59
CA PRO A 97 -12.42 13.19 5.24
C PRO A 97 -13.59 12.21 5.03
N SER A 98 -13.45 11.32 4.05
CA SER A 98 -14.42 10.28 3.73
C SER A 98 -14.57 9.29 4.89
N SER A 99 -15.81 8.94 5.23
CA SER A 99 -16.12 7.89 6.19
C SER A 99 -15.48 6.58 5.74
N ALA A 100 -14.74 5.97 6.67
CA ALA A 100 -13.93 4.80 6.47
C ALA A 100 -14.80 3.54 6.28
N HIS A 101 -15.28 3.31 5.07
CA HIS A 101 -15.87 2.04 4.66
C HIS A 101 -14.87 1.27 3.77
N PRO A 102 -14.76 -0.07 3.94
CA PRO A 102 -14.02 -0.91 3.00
C PRO A 102 -14.51 -0.66 1.57
N LEU A 103 -13.58 -0.62 0.61
CA LEU A 103 -13.94 -0.43 -0.80
C LEU A 103 -14.82 -1.59 -1.27
N LEU A 104 -15.83 -1.26 -2.08
CA LEU A 104 -16.72 -2.25 -2.68
C LEU A 104 -16.19 -2.70 -4.05
N PRO A 105 -16.53 -3.93 -4.50
CA PRO A 105 -16.26 -4.37 -5.86
C PRO A 105 -16.75 -3.35 -6.89
N GLY A 106 -15.89 -2.98 -7.84
CA GLY A 106 -16.16 -1.94 -8.85
C GLY A 106 -15.57 -0.57 -8.54
N GLN A 107 -15.11 -0.31 -7.30
CA GLN A 107 -14.34 0.90 -7.00
C GLN A 107 -12.89 0.75 -7.45
N ALA A 108 -12.29 1.82 -7.98
CA ALA A 108 -10.99 1.78 -8.63
C ALA A 108 -9.83 1.28 -7.72
N GLY A 109 -9.91 1.52 -6.41
CA GLY A 109 -8.92 1.04 -5.44
C GLY A 109 -9.15 -0.39 -4.93
N TYR A 110 -10.31 -0.99 -5.21
CA TYR A 110 -10.65 -2.34 -4.73
C TYR A 110 -9.66 -3.41 -5.22
N PRO A 111 -9.31 -3.48 -6.52
CA PRO A 111 -8.33 -4.46 -7.01
C PRO A 111 -6.95 -4.35 -6.33
N LEU A 112 -6.48 -3.11 -6.07
CA LEU A 112 -5.22 -2.89 -5.36
C LEU A 112 -5.29 -3.43 -3.93
N SER A 113 -6.39 -3.17 -3.20
CA SER A 113 -6.58 -3.69 -1.86
C SER A 113 -6.61 -5.23 -1.82
N CYS A 114 -7.24 -5.87 -2.81
CA CYS A 114 -7.26 -7.32 -2.95
C CYS A 114 -5.85 -7.89 -3.20
N ALA A 115 -5.08 -7.27 -4.09
CA ALA A 115 -3.70 -7.68 -4.37
C ALA A 115 -2.81 -7.55 -3.12
N LEU A 116 -2.88 -6.42 -2.40
CA LEU A 116 -2.13 -6.22 -1.15
C LEU A 116 -2.55 -7.21 -0.06
N SER A 117 -3.84 -7.48 0.06
CA SER A 117 -4.38 -8.48 0.99
C SER A 117 -3.92 -9.89 0.65
N TYR A 118 -3.88 -10.24 -0.63
CA TYR A 118 -3.34 -11.52 -1.10
C TYR A 118 -1.85 -11.65 -0.79
N LEU A 119 -1.04 -10.68 -1.21
CA LEU A 119 0.42 -10.66 -0.95
C LEU A 119 0.74 -10.78 0.54
N ARG A 120 0.02 -10.06 1.40
CA ARG A 120 0.18 -10.18 2.85
C ARG A 120 -0.06 -11.61 3.35
N ARG A 121 -1.14 -12.25 2.89
CA ARG A 121 -1.54 -13.59 3.34
C ARG A 121 -0.58 -14.68 2.86
N THR A 122 0.03 -14.50 1.69
CA THR A 122 1.00 -15.43 1.13
C THR A 122 2.43 -15.15 1.62
N SER A 123 2.71 -13.93 2.08
CA SER A 123 4.00 -13.59 2.68
C SER A 123 4.20 -14.30 4.02
N LYS A 124 5.47 -14.55 4.37
CA LYS A 124 5.86 -15.07 5.70
C LYS A 124 5.94 -13.98 6.76
N ASN A 125 5.60 -12.73 6.41
CA ASN A 125 5.82 -11.56 7.27
C ASN A 125 4.61 -11.25 8.15
N THR A 126 4.88 -10.94 9.42
CA THR A 126 3.84 -10.44 10.33
C THR A 126 3.47 -9.00 9.99
N VAL A 127 2.28 -8.55 10.42
CA VAL A 127 1.86 -7.15 10.21
C VAL A 127 2.83 -6.16 10.84
N GLY A 128 3.39 -6.49 12.01
CA GLY A 128 4.41 -5.66 12.66
C GLY A 128 5.68 -5.56 11.83
N SER A 129 6.11 -6.66 11.22
CA SER A 129 7.29 -6.67 10.33
C SER A 129 7.04 -5.87 9.05
N LEU A 130 5.86 -6.03 8.43
CA LEU A 130 5.47 -5.24 7.25
C LEU A 130 5.40 -3.74 7.57
N ALA A 131 4.84 -3.37 8.72
CA ALA A 131 4.79 -1.99 9.20
C ALA A 131 6.20 -1.40 9.33
N TYR A 132 7.12 -2.13 9.96
CA TYR A 132 8.51 -1.73 10.09
C TYR A 132 9.21 -1.58 8.73
N LEU A 133 9.13 -2.59 7.85
CA LEU A 133 9.79 -2.59 6.54
C LEU A 133 9.25 -1.51 5.58
N THR A 134 7.98 -1.15 5.72
CA THR A 134 7.34 -0.11 4.89
C THR A 134 7.44 1.29 5.50
N GLY A 135 7.84 1.40 6.77
CA GLY A 135 7.92 2.67 7.50
C GLY A 135 6.56 3.27 7.86
N VAL A 136 5.51 2.45 7.98
CA VAL A 136 4.14 2.89 8.31
C VAL A 136 3.61 2.17 9.55
N SER A 137 2.48 2.59 10.10
CA SER A 137 1.90 1.92 11.27
C SER A 137 1.17 0.61 10.88
N ALA A 138 1.13 -0.34 11.81
CA ALA A 138 0.34 -1.57 11.63
C ALA A 138 -1.14 -1.29 11.31
N SER A 139 -1.72 -0.26 11.93
CA SER A 139 -3.08 0.20 11.61
C SER A 139 -3.19 0.64 10.15
N TYR A 140 -2.20 1.36 9.61
CA TYR A 140 -2.19 1.74 8.20
C TYR A 140 -2.13 0.52 7.28
N ILE A 141 -1.33 -0.50 7.62
CA ILE A 141 -1.28 -1.79 6.89
C ILE A 141 -2.66 -2.45 6.83
N TYR A 142 -3.38 -2.52 7.95
CA TYR A 142 -4.75 -3.07 7.96
C TYR A 142 -5.69 -2.27 7.06
N ARG A 143 -5.61 -0.94 7.11
CA ARG A 143 -6.49 -0.07 6.32
C ARG A 143 -6.25 -0.16 4.81
N ILE A 144 -5.00 -0.32 4.37
CA ILE A 144 -4.71 -0.46 2.94
C ILE A 144 -5.06 -1.86 2.42
N THR A 145 -4.93 -2.89 3.27
CA THR A 145 -5.31 -4.27 2.91
C THR A 145 -6.81 -4.53 3.00
N SER A 146 -7.55 -3.76 3.80
CA SER A 146 -9.02 -3.77 3.82
C SER A 146 -9.65 -2.86 2.76
N GLY A 147 -8.83 -2.08 2.05
CA GLY A 147 -9.29 -1.07 1.08
C GLY A 147 -9.78 0.22 1.72
N GLU A 148 -9.87 0.33 3.04
CA GLU A 148 -10.28 1.57 3.72
C GLU A 148 -9.37 2.78 3.41
N ARG A 149 -8.14 2.54 2.94
CA ARG A 149 -7.23 3.55 2.41
C ARG A 149 -6.50 3.08 1.16
N THR A 150 -6.20 4.04 0.28
CA THR A 150 -5.29 3.82 -0.85
C THR A 150 -3.87 4.28 -0.46
N PRO A 151 -2.84 3.42 -0.58
CA PRO A 151 -1.45 3.78 -0.26
C PRO A 151 -0.80 4.67 -1.30
N THR A 152 0.22 5.44 -0.91
CA THR A 152 1.11 6.11 -1.86
C THR A 152 1.97 5.10 -2.61
N TRP A 153 2.50 5.47 -3.77
CA TRP A 153 3.35 4.57 -4.58
C TRP A 153 4.54 4.05 -3.77
N GLU A 154 5.20 4.92 -3.01
CA GLU A 154 6.36 4.55 -2.21
C GLU A 154 6.03 3.46 -1.16
N VAL A 155 4.86 3.56 -0.53
CA VAL A 155 4.40 2.52 0.42
C VAL A 155 4.06 1.23 -0.33
N THR A 156 3.37 1.31 -1.46
CA THR A 156 3.05 0.14 -2.32
C THR A 156 4.32 -0.59 -2.74
N LYS A 157 5.35 0.14 -3.19
CA LYS A 157 6.64 -0.42 -3.61
C LYS A 157 7.34 -1.15 -2.47
N ARG A 158 7.47 -0.49 -1.30
CA ARG A 158 8.07 -1.14 -0.12
C ARG A 158 7.28 -2.36 0.34
N PHE A 159 5.95 -2.30 0.23
CA PHE A 159 5.08 -3.42 0.61
C PHE A 159 5.29 -4.63 -0.30
N ALA A 160 5.35 -4.42 -1.62
CA ALA A 160 5.64 -5.49 -2.59
C ALA A 160 7.01 -6.13 -2.32
N LEU A 161 8.05 -5.30 -2.16
CA LEU A 161 9.41 -5.78 -1.84
C LEU A 161 9.43 -6.57 -0.52
N ALA A 162 8.74 -6.07 0.51
CA ALA A 162 8.63 -6.78 1.79
C ALA A 162 7.85 -8.11 1.68
N CYS A 163 7.04 -8.29 0.64
CA CYS A 163 6.35 -9.56 0.35
C CYS A 163 7.08 -10.42 -0.69
N GLU A 164 8.32 -10.06 -1.07
CA GLU A 164 9.09 -10.73 -2.13
C GLU A 164 8.36 -10.74 -3.49
N ALA A 165 7.53 -9.73 -3.75
CA ALA A 165 6.82 -9.54 -5.00
C ALA A 165 7.44 -8.41 -5.84
N ASP A 166 7.26 -8.47 -7.15
CA ASP A 166 7.68 -7.40 -8.06
C ASP A 166 6.78 -6.17 -7.89
N PRO A 167 7.33 -4.99 -7.53
CA PRO A 167 6.55 -3.76 -7.46
C PRO A 167 5.85 -3.38 -8.78
N GLU A 168 6.43 -3.70 -9.94
CA GLU A 168 5.85 -3.33 -11.23
C GLU A 168 4.45 -3.94 -11.42
N ASP A 169 4.22 -5.13 -10.85
CA ASP A 169 2.92 -5.81 -10.90
C ASP A 169 1.80 -5.01 -10.24
N LEU A 170 2.13 -4.15 -9.27
CA LEU A 170 1.14 -3.30 -8.59
C LEU A 170 0.97 -1.92 -9.24
N MET A 171 1.88 -1.50 -10.13
CA MET A 171 1.89 -0.15 -10.71
C MET A 171 0.59 0.15 -11.44
N PHE A 172 0.13 -0.77 -12.29
CA PHE A 172 -1.11 -0.58 -13.04
C PHE A 172 -2.32 -0.41 -12.12
N LEU A 173 -2.44 -1.26 -11.10
CA LEU A 173 -3.52 -1.17 -10.10
C LEU A 173 -3.45 0.11 -9.28
N TRP A 174 -2.23 0.55 -8.93
CA TRP A 174 -1.99 1.78 -8.20
C TRP A 174 -2.38 3.02 -9.01
N ASN A 175 -2.00 3.08 -10.29
CA ASN A 175 -2.41 4.14 -11.21
C ASN A 175 -3.93 4.21 -11.31
N ARG A 176 -4.61 3.05 -11.48
CA ARG A 176 -6.08 3.00 -11.49
C ARG A 176 -6.70 3.51 -10.19
N ALA A 177 -6.17 3.10 -9.04
CA ALA A 177 -6.67 3.54 -7.73
C ALA A 177 -6.56 5.05 -7.50
N HIS A 178 -5.63 5.72 -8.19
CA HIS A 178 -5.41 7.17 -8.13
C HIS A 178 -5.97 7.91 -9.37
N SER A 179 -6.68 7.22 -10.26
CA SER A 179 -7.17 7.76 -11.54
C SER A 179 -6.06 8.37 -12.41
N LEU A 180 -4.85 7.82 -12.31
CA LEU A 180 -3.70 8.19 -13.11
C LEU A 180 -3.61 7.32 -14.35
N GLN A 181 -3.11 7.90 -15.45
CA GLN A 181 -2.78 7.15 -16.64
C GLN A 181 -1.43 6.45 -16.46
N THR A 182 -1.31 5.23 -17.01
CA THR A 182 -0.02 4.54 -17.04
C THR A 182 0.86 5.24 -18.06
N PRO A 183 2.09 5.65 -17.69
CA PRO A 183 2.98 6.34 -18.62
C PRO A 183 3.25 5.45 -19.85
N PRO A 184 3.30 6.02 -21.06
CA PRO A 184 3.51 5.25 -22.27
C PRO A 184 4.94 4.68 -22.27
N ALA A 185 5.06 3.39 -22.59
CA ALA A 185 6.35 2.73 -22.76
C ALA A 185 7.12 3.32 -23.94
N ARG A 186 8.44 3.42 -23.83
CA ARG A 186 9.30 4.06 -24.84
C ARG A 186 9.75 3.10 -25.93
N ASN A 187 9.83 1.81 -25.61
CA ASN A 187 10.27 0.76 -26.52
C ASN A 187 9.41 -0.49 -26.37
N TYR A 188 9.51 -1.39 -27.35
CA TYR A 188 8.69 -2.60 -27.41
C TYR A 188 8.89 -3.49 -26.16
N ALA A 189 10.12 -3.67 -25.70
CA ALA A 189 10.40 -4.49 -24.51
C ALA A 189 9.74 -3.91 -23.24
N GLU A 190 9.78 -2.59 -23.05
CA GLU A 190 9.10 -1.89 -21.95
C GLU A 190 7.57 -2.00 -22.07
N ALA A 191 7.02 -1.95 -23.29
CA ALA A 191 5.59 -2.12 -23.53
C ALA A 191 5.11 -3.54 -23.19
N VAL A 192 5.89 -4.55 -23.56
CA VAL A 192 5.64 -5.95 -23.18
C VAL A 192 5.67 -6.11 -21.66
N ARG A 193 6.71 -5.60 -20.99
CA ARG A 193 6.82 -5.66 -19.53
C ARG A 193 5.67 -4.95 -18.84
N THR A 194 5.29 -3.76 -19.30
CA THR A 194 4.15 -3.00 -18.77
C THR A 194 2.85 -3.79 -18.89
N LEU A 195 2.61 -4.43 -20.04
CA LEU A 195 1.43 -5.27 -20.26
C LEU A 195 1.44 -6.52 -19.36
N GLN A 196 2.56 -7.24 -19.29
CA GLN A 196 2.68 -8.42 -18.43
C GLN A 196 2.55 -8.08 -16.94
N ALA A 197 3.15 -6.98 -16.48
CA ALA A 197 3.02 -6.49 -15.13
C ALA A 197 1.56 -6.14 -14.79
N ALA A 198 0.84 -5.48 -15.71
CA ALA A 198 -0.59 -5.21 -15.52
C ALA A 198 -1.41 -6.52 -15.39
N LEU A 199 -1.10 -7.54 -16.22
CA LEU A 199 -1.75 -8.85 -16.17
C LEU A 199 -1.43 -9.59 -14.85
N ARG A 200 -0.17 -9.58 -14.40
CA ARG A 200 0.25 -10.16 -13.12
C ARG A 200 -0.39 -9.44 -11.93
N GLY A 201 -0.49 -8.11 -11.97
CA GLY A 201 -1.24 -7.34 -10.98
C GLY A 201 -2.69 -7.80 -10.86
N MET A 202 -3.38 -7.95 -11.99
CA MET A 202 -4.75 -8.49 -11.99
C MET A 202 -4.82 -9.94 -11.51
N TYR A 203 -3.81 -10.75 -11.81
CA TYR A 203 -3.70 -12.11 -11.29
C TYR A 203 -3.60 -12.13 -9.75
N LEU A 204 -2.78 -11.25 -9.17
CA LEU A 204 -2.68 -11.06 -7.71
C LEU A 204 -4.00 -10.56 -7.11
N ALA A 205 -4.68 -9.59 -7.76
CA ALA A 205 -5.96 -9.08 -7.31
C ALA A 205 -7.07 -10.16 -7.33
N ALA A 206 -7.02 -11.07 -8.31
CA ALA A 206 -7.90 -12.23 -8.39
C ALA A 206 -7.58 -13.34 -7.36
N SER A 207 -6.61 -13.11 -6.46
CA SER A 207 -6.09 -14.09 -5.49
C SER A 207 -5.45 -15.33 -6.12
N SER A 208 -4.74 -15.14 -7.24
CA SER A 208 -4.02 -16.18 -7.98
C SER A 208 -4.87 -17.43 -8.26
N PRO A 209 -5.92 -17.30 -9.10
CA PRO A 209 -6.76 -18.43 -9.45
C PRO A 209 -5.93 -19.54 -10.12
N ASP A 210 -6.25 -20.78 -9.78
CA ASP A 210 -5.60 -21.97 -10.32
C ASP A 210 -5.76 -22.02 -11.85
N LEU A 211 -4.66 -22.20 -12.59
CA LEU A 211 -4.63 -22.17 -14.06
C LEU A 211 -5.63 -23.15 -14.72
N PRO A 212 -5.83 -24.38 -14.23
CA PRO A 212 -6.86 -25.29 -14.72
C PRO A 212 -8.30 -24.76 -14.58
N ARG A 213 -8.57 -23.88 -13.59
CA ARG A 213 -9.89 -23.25 -13.44
C ARG A 213 -10.12 -22.15 -14.48
N LEU A 214 -9.08 -21.37 -14.80
CA LEU A 214 -9.15 -20.34 -15.86
C LEU A 214 -9.42 -20.95 -17.25
N ARG A 215 -8.91 -22.16 -17.49
CA ARG A 215 -9.11 -22.91 -18.75
C ARG A 215 -10.54 -23.41 -18.96
N LYS A 216 -11.33 -23.58 -17.91
CA LYS A 216 -12.73 -24.03 -18.03
C LYS A 216 -13.66 -22.91 -18.49
N THR A 217 -13.29 -21.67 -18.20
CA THR A 217 -14.10 -20.48 -18.49
C THR A 217 -13.63 -19.73 -19.73
N THR A 218 -12.45 -20.06 -20.30
CA THR A 218 -11.87 -19.37 -21.45
C THR A 218 -11.12 -20.31 -22.39
N HIS A 219 -10.93 -19.90 -23.65
CA HIS A 219 -10.16 -20.66 -24.65
C HIS A 219 -8.64 -20.56 -24.46
N LEU A 220 -8.18 -20.19 -23.26
CA LEU A 220 -6.77 -19.95 -22.96
C LEU A 220 -6.01 -21.28 -22.76
N THR A 221 -4.83 -21.40 -23.36
CA THR A 221 -3.93 -22.54 -23.08
C THR A 221 -3.10 -22.25 -21.83
N ALA A 222 -2.74 -23.29 -21.05
CA ALA A 222 -1.90 -23.13 -19.85
C ALA A 222 -0.58 -22.43 -20.19
N ARG A 223 0.05 -22.84 -21.30
CA ARG A 223 1.30 -22.26 -21.80
C ARG A 223 1.19 -20.78 -22.18
N ALA A 224 0.05 -20.34 -22.73
CA ALA A 224 -0.19 -18.93 -23.03
C ALA A 224 -0.38 -18.11 -21.75
N ALA A 225 -1.10 -18.64 -20.77
CA ALA A 225 -1.28 -17.99 -19.47
C ALA A 225 0.06 -17.86 -18.73
N GLU A 226 0.84 -18.94 -18.69
CA GLU A 226 2.18 -18.97 -18.11
C GLU A 226 3.11 -17.97 -18.80
N ALA A 227 3.18 -17.98 -20.13
CA ALA A 227 4.03 -17.04 -20.87
C ALA A 227 3.71 -15.57 -20.59
N LEU A 228 2.44 -15.23 -20.33
CA LEU A 228 2.01 -13.86 -20.01
C LEU A 228 2.21 -13.50 -18.52
N LEU A 229 2.21 -14.49 -17.62
CA LEU A 229 2.30 -14.29 -16.17
C LEU A 229 3.70 -14.56 -15.59
N VAL A 230 4.63 -15.11 -16.37
CA VAL A 230 6.01 -15.33 -15.95
C VAL A 230 6.72 -13.99 -15.73
N ILE A 231 7.47 -13.91 -14.63
CA ILE A 231 8.40 -12.81 -14.33
C ILE A 231 9.73 -13.19 -14.98
N SER A 232 9.90 -12.84 -16.26
CA SER A 232 11.18 -12.99 -16.97
C SER A 232 11.65 -11.63 -17.47
N THR A 233 12.87 -11.25 -17.10
CA THR A 233 13.51 -10.01 -17.55
C THR A 233 14.06 -10.10 -18.97
N ASP A 234 14.41 -11.31 -19.43
CA ASP A 234 15.19 -11.51 -20.67
C ASP A 234 14.42 -12.13 -21.84
N ALA A 235 13.25 -12.74 -21.59
CA ALA A 235 12.50 -13.45 -22.62
C ALA A 235 11.17 -12.74 -22.93
N VAL A 236 11.14 -12.04 -24.05
CA VAL A 236 9.89 -11.54 -24.63
C VAL A 236 9.03 -12.74 -25.06
N PRO A 237 7.74 -12.82 -24.67
CA PRO A 237 6.86 -13.89 -25.11
C PRO A 237 6.76 -13.93 -26.63
N THR A 238 6.61 -15.12 -27.20
CA THR A 238 6.33 -15.27 -28.63
C THR A 238 5.10 -14.44 -29.04
N ASP A 239 5.16 -13.75 -30.19
CA ASP A 239 4.11 -12.85 -30.69
C ASP A 239 2.71 -13.50 -30.72
N TYR A 240 2.65 -14.83 -30.88
CA TYR A 240 1.40 -15.60 -30.79
C TYR A 240 0.66 -15.43 -29.46
N TYR A 241 1.37 -15.37 -28.33
CA TYR A 241 0.78 -15.21 -27.00
C TYR A 241 0.38 -13.75 -26.71
N LEU A 242 0.94 -12.79 -27.45
CA LEU A 242 0.64 -11.36 -27.33
C LEU A 242 -0.53 -10.90 -28.22
N ARG A 243 -1.25 -11.83 -28.86
CA ARG A 243 -2.44 -11.51 -29.66
C ARG A 243 -3.59 -11.04 -28.77
N TRP A 244 -4.36 -10.04 -29.25
CA TRP A 244 -5.47 -9.47 -28.47
C TRP A 244 -6.47 -10.50 -27.95
N PRO A 245 -6.93 -11.52 -28.70
CA PRO A 245 -7.84 -12.52 -28.15
C PRO A 245 -7.29 -13.25 -26.93
N VAL A 246 -5.99 -13.56 -26.90
CA VAL A 246 -5.33 -14.23 -25.76
C VAL A 246 -5.29 -13.31 -24.54
N VAL A 247 -4.86 -12.06 -24.74
CA VAL A 247 -4.79 -11.05 -23.68
C VAL A 247 -6.18 -10.71 -23.13
N ARG A 248 -7.18 -10.58 -24.00
CA ARG A 248 -8.58 -10.34 -23.65
C ARG A 248 -9.16 -11.50 -22.87
N ASP A 249 -8.94 -12.73 -23.31
CA ASP A 249 -9.47 -13.93 -22.65
C ASP A 249 -8.86 -14.09 -21.26
N LEU A 250 -7.55 -13.88 -21.12
CA LEU A 250 -6.89 -13.84 -19.80
C LEU A 250 -7.46 -12.72 -18.93
N THR A 251 -7.58 -11.50 -19.44
CA THR A 251 -8.15 -10.36 -18.69
C THR A 251 -9.57 -10.66 -18.21
N THR A 252 -10.39 -11.30 -19.05
CA THR A 252 -11.76 -11.72 -18.72
C THR A 252 -11.77 -12.79 -17.64
N ALA A 253 -10.89 -13.79 -17.74
CA ALA A 253 -10.75 -14.85 -16.75
C ALA A 253 -10.39 -14.30 -15.36
N LEU A 254 -9.60 -13.22 -15.33
CA LEU A 254 -9.19 -12.52 -14.11
C LEU A 254 -10.23 -11.49 -13.62
N ARG A 255 -11.40 -11.40 -14.28
CA ARG A 255 -12.44 -10.39 -14.02
C ARG A 255 -11.90 -8.95 -14.08
N GLY A 256 -10.86 -8.75 -14.91
CA GLY A 256 -10.24 -7.46 -15.16
C GLY A 256 -11.05 -6.62 -16.15
N ASP A 257 -10.68 -5.35 -16.25
CA ASP A 257 -11.31 -4.41 -17.16
C ASP A 257 -10.61 -4.40 -18.52
N GLN A 258 -11.26 -4.93 -19.54
CA GLN A 258 -10.72 -5.00 -20.89
C GLN A 258 -10.48 -3.60 -21.50
N GLN A 259 -11.28 -2.59 -21.14
CA GLN A 259 -11.12 -1.24 -21.66
C GLN A 259 -9.87 -0.56 -21.10
N ALA A 260 -9.44 -0.94 -19.91
CA ALA A 260 -8.21 -0.42 -19.31
C ALA A 260 -6.93 -1.08 -19.89
N ILE A 261 -7.03 -2.33 -20.37
CA ILE A 261 -5.88 -3.08 -20.90
C ILE A 261 -5.68 -2.87 -22.41
N ARG A 262 -6.77 -2.65 -23.14
CA ARG A 262 -6.72 -2.45 -24.60
C ARG A 262 -5.73 -1.36 -25.05
N PRO A 263 -5.68 -0.16 -24.42
CA PRO A 263 -4.71 0.87 -24.81
C PRO A 263 -3.26 0.44 -24.61
N LEU A 264 -2.95 -0.36 -23.57
CA LEU A 264 -1.60 -0.89 -23.35
C LEU A 264 -1.21 -1.87 -24.45
N TRP A 265 -2.15 -2.71 -24.88
CA TRP A 265 -1.93 -3.63 -25.99
C TRP A 265 -1.80 -2.91 -27.34
N GLU A 266 -2.63 -1.91 -27.62
CA GLU A 266 -2.55 -1.11 -28.86
C GLU A 266 -1.22 -0.35 -28.95
N HIS A 267 -0.75 0.22 -27.84
CA HIS A 267 0.57 0.86 -27.75
C HIS A 267 1.73 -0.12 -27.97
N LEU A 268 1.61 -1.35 -27.45
CA LEU A 268 2.56 -2.41 -27.76
C LEU A 268 2.61 -2.72 -29.27
N ARG A 269 1.45 -2.73 -29.94
CA ARG A 269 1.36 -3.03 -31.38
C ARG A 269 1.85 -1.89 -32.28
N SER A 270 1.85 -0.65 -31.80
CA SER A 270 2.36 0.49 -32.57
C SER A 270 3.89 0.60 -32.52
N LEU A 271 4.54 -0.09 -31.58
CA LEU A 271 5.99 -0.12 -31.46
C LEU A 271 6.59 -1.26 -32.29
N PRO A 272 7.66 -1.00 -33.07
CA PRO A 272 8.38 -2.07 -33.76
C PRO A 272 9.08 -2.95 -32.72
N PRO A 273 9.02 -4.30 -32.84
CA PRO A 273 9.90 -5.16 -32.07
C PRO A 273 11.32 -4.74 -32.37
N ALA A 274 12.15 -4.57 -31.33
CA ALA A 274 13.56 -4.25 -31.53
C ALA A 274 14.12 -5.32 -32.46
N ALA A 275 14.58 -4.92 -33.65
CA ALA A 275 15.33 -5.80 -34.50
C ALA A 275 16.48 -6.33 -33.66
N ASP A 276 16.59 -7.65 -33.62
CA ASP A 276 17.71 -8.33 -32.99
C ASP A 276 18.98 -7.68 -33.57
N HIS A 277 19.70 -6.87 -32.79
CA HIS A 277 21.05 -6.46 -33.13
C HIS A 277 21.97 -7.64 -32.83
N GLY A 278 21.67 -8.76 -33.48
CA GLY A 278 22.46 -9.97 -33.54
C GLY A 278 22.98 -10.09 -34.96
N SER A 279 24.21 -9.60 -35.16
CA SER A 279 25.20 -10.30 -35.97
C SER A 279 24.75 -10.75 -37.38
N ASP A 280 24.62 -9.81 -38.31
CA ASP A 280 25.09 -10.07 -39.67
C ASP A 280 26.29 -9.15 -39.92
N GLY A 281 27.46 -9.78 -40.05
CA GLY A 281 28.70 -9.12 -40.39
C GLY A 281 28.65 -8.56 -41.80
N GLU A 282 28.04 -7.40 -41.99
CA GLU A 282 28.42 -6.52 -43.09
C GLU A 282 29.64 -5.71 -42.64
N GLY A 283 30.81 -6.30 -42.93
CA GLY A 283 32.06 -5.55 -42.92
C GLY A 283 31.92 -4.28 -43.78
N PRO A 284 32.75 -3.25 -43.54
CA PRO A 284 32.72 -2.06 -44.37
C PRO A 284 32.91 -2.45 -45.83
N SER A 285 31.84 -2.36 -46.61
CA SER A 285 31.86 -2.41 -48.08
C SER A 285 32.66 -1.20 -48.54
N TRP A 286 33.97 -1.36 -48.63
CA TRP A 286 34.82 -0.41 -49.33
C TRP A 286 34.40 -0.41 -50.80
N PRO A 287 34.01 0.73 -51.38
CA PRO A 287 33.74 0.80 -52.80
C PRO A 287 35.02 0.48 -53.57
N ALA A 288 34.91 -0.39 -54.58
CA ALA A 288 36.02 -0.84 -55.43
C ALA A 288 36.74 0.27 -56.22
N ALA A 289 36.31 1.54 -56.07
CA ALA A 289 36.96 2.71 -56.65
C ALA A 289 38.17 3.23 -55.83
N ALA A 290 38.49 2.65 -54.68
CA ALA A 290 39.62 3.10 -53.84
C ALA A 290 40.99 2.52 -54.23
N PHE A 291 41.09 1.71 -55.29
CA PHE A 291 42.35 1.10 -55.76
C PHE A 291 42.66 1.41 -57.24
N GLY A 292 42.16 2.54 -57.76
CA GLY A 292 42.49 3.05 -59.10
C GLY A 292 43.30 4.34 -59.02
#